data_AF-A0A947AEX9-F1
#
_entry.id   AF-A0A947AEX9-F1
#
_cell.length_a   1.000
_cell.length_b   1.000
_cell.length_c   1.000
_cell.angle_alpha   90.00
_cell.angle_beta   90.00
_cell.angle_gamma   90.00
#
_symmetry.space_group_name_H-M   'P 1'
#
loop_
_entity.id
_entity.type
_entity.pdbx_description
1 polymer ?
#
loop_
_entity_poly.entity_id
_entity_poly.type
_entity_poly.pdbx_seq_one_letter_code
_entity_poly.pdbx_strand_id
1 'polypeptide(L)'
;TDDPAFKVLLGLLEAGQCWVKLSAPYESSETGPPDWTDITPEARELVKTAPERMLWASNWPHPGQKNPPDEADLLDLLLRWVDDDAVRNKILTENPAELYGF
;
A
#
# COMPACT_ATOMS: atom_id res chain seq x y z
N THR A 1 -8.03 -11.77 -0.46
CA THR A 1 -9.07 -10.71 -0.46
C THR A 1 -10.41 -11.16 0.09
N ASP A 2 -10.68 -12.46 0.26
CA ASP A 2 -11.99 -12.94 0.76
C ASP A 2 -12.16 -12.90 2.29
N ASP A 3 -11.09 -12.64 3.03
CA ASP A 3 -11.08 -12.60 4.48
C ASP A 3 -12.14 -11.60 5.02
N PRO A 4 -12.98 -12.01 6.01
CA PRO A 4 -14.01 -11.14 6.54
C PRO A 4 -13.50 -9.81 7.11
N ALA A 5 -12.35 -9.79 7.77
CA ALA A 5 -11.77 -8.57 8.31
C ALA A 5 -11.26 -7.65 7.19
N PHE A 6 -10.69 -8.21 6.12
CA PHE A 6 -10.32 -7.44 4.95
C PHE A 6 -11.53 -6.80 4.26
N LYS A 7 -12.66 -7.52 4.16
CA LYS A 7 -13.92 -6.96 3.62
C LYS A 7 -14.47 -5.81 4.47
N VAL A 8 -14.30 -5.86 5.80
CA VAL A 8 -14.65 -4.74 6.68
C VAL A 8 -13.77 -3.52 6.38
N LEU A 9 -12.46 -3.73 6.19
CA LEU A 9 -11.54 -2.65 5.80
C LEU A 9 -11.96 -2.01 4.47
N LEU A 10 -12.29 -2.82 3.46
CA LEU A 10 -12.79 -2.29 2.17
C LEU A 10 -14.05 -1.45 2.35
N GLY A 11 -15.00 -1.88 3.18
CA GLY A 11 -16.22 -1.09 3.44
C GLY A 11 -15.95 0.26 4.12
N LEU A 12 -15.01 0.32 5.08
CA LEU A 12 -14.58 1.59 5.69
C LEU A 12 -13.91 2.51 4.67
N LEU A 13 -13.14 1.92 3.77
CA LEU A 13 -12.40 2.62 2.73
C LEU A 13 -13.35 3.21 1.67
N GLU A 14 -14.31 2.43 1.17
CA GLU A 14 -15.36 2.87 0.22
C GLU A 14 -16.23 3.99 0.82
N ALA A 15 -16.48 3.94 2.13
CA ALA A 15 -17.21 4.98 2.84
C ALA A 15 -16.36 6.24 3.10
N GLY A 16 -15.08 6.26 2.70
CA GLY A 16 -14.15 7.37 2.90
C GLY A 16 -13.81 7.62 4.37
N GLN A 17 -13.94 6.61 5.24
CA GLN A 17 -13.75 6.75 6.68
C GLN A 17 -12.31 6.47 7.13
N CYS A 18 -11.45 5.99 6.24
CA CYS A 18 -10.05 5.74 6.54
C CYS A 18 -9.15 5.99 5.32
N TRP A 19 -7.85 6.07 5.61
CA TRP A 19 -6.76 6.05 4.64
C TRP A 19 -5.96 4.78 4.87
N VAL A 20 -5.35 4.23 3.81
CA VAL A 20 -4.46 3.07 3.91
C VAL A 20 -3.09 3.42 3.35
N LYS A 21 -2.05 3.01 4.07
CA LYS A 21 -0.67 3.07 3.61
C LYS A 21 -0.26 1.73 3.01
N LEU A 22 0.12 1.75 1.74
CA LEU A 22 0.79 0.66 1.06
C LEU A 22 2.26 0.67 1.49
N SER A 23 2.57 0.01 2.60
CA SER A 23 3.88 0.06 3.24
C SER A 23 4.19 -1.24 3.99
N ALA A 24 5.46 -1.44 4.35
CA ALA A 24 5.90 -2.50 5.25
C ALA A 24 5.38 -3.92 4.90
N PRO A 25 5.55 -4.39 3.64
CA PRO A 25 5.00 -5.68 3.22
C PRO A 25 5.53 -6.87 4.05
N TYR A 26 6.73 -6.74 4.62
CA TYR A 26 7.36 -7.69 5.53
C TYR A 26 6.66 -7.90 6.88
N GLU A 27 5.68 -7.06 7.23
CA GLU A 27 4.88 -7.27 8.45
C GLU A 27 3.70 -8.22 8.23
N SER A 28 3.32 -8.47 6.97
CA SER A 28 2.14 -9.28 6.63
C SER A 28 2.44 -10.42 5.65
N SER A 29 3.54 -10.35 4.91
CA SER A 29 3.93 -11.36 3.93
C SER A 29 4.76 -12.49 4.55
N GLU A 30 4.42 -13.72 4.17
CA GLU A 30 5.21 -14.92 4.38
C GLU A 30 6.15 -15.21 3.18
N THR A 31 5.81 -14.74 1.97
CA THR A 31 6.62 -15.03 0.76
C THR A 31 7.86 -14.13 0.62
N GLY A 32 7.76 -12.86 1.03
CA GLY A 32 8.89 -11.95 1.02
C GLY A 32 9.29 -11.39 -0.36
N PRO A 33 10.45 -10.73 -0.45
CA PRO A 33 10.92 -10.08 -1.68
C PRO A 33 11.36 -11.10 -2.75
N PRO A 34 11.37 -10.69 -4.04
CA PRO A 34 11.02 -9.34 -4.50
C PRO A 34 9.52 -9.16 -4.75
N ASP A 35 8.74 -10.24 -4.82
CA ASP A 35 7.40 -10.19 -5.42
C ASP A 35 6.25 -10.08 -4.42
N TRP A 36 6.45 -10.49 -3.15
CA TRP A 36 5.44 -10.37 -2.08
C TRP A 36 4.06 -10.87 -2.53
N THR A 37 4.06 -12.04 -3.18
CA THR A 37 2.93 -12.53 -3.99
C THR A 37 1.66 -12.81 -3.19
N ASP A 38 1.79 -13.04 -1.90
CA ASP A 38 0.72 -13.35 -0.95
C ASP A 38 -0.03 -12.13 -0.42
N ILE A 39 0.54 -10.93 -0.56
CA ILE A 39 -0.12 -9.66 -0.19
C ILE A 39 -0.48 -8.80 -1.41
N THR A 40 0.09 -9.12 -2.58
CA THR A 40 -0.11 -8.38 -3.82
C THR A 40 -1.59 -8.31 -4.25
N PRO A 41 -2.40 -9.40 -4.13
CA PRO A 41 -3.83 -9.33 -4.43
C PRO A 41 -4.58 -8.31 -3.56
N GLU A 42 -4.30 -8.28 -2.26
CA GLU A 42 -4.89 -7.35 -1.29
C GLU A 42 -4.49 -5.90 -1.58
N ALA A 43 -3.20 -5.65 -1.83
CA ALA A 43 -2.71 -4.32 -2.17
C ALA A 43 -3.36 -3.78 -3.45
N ARG A 44 -3.48 -4.61 -4.48
CA ARG A 44 -4.15 -4.25 -5.74
C ARG A 44 -5.65 -4.00 -5.55
N GLU A 45 -6.34 -4.79 -4.74
CA GLU A 45 -7.76 -4.55 -4.47
C GLU A 45 -7.96 -3.24 -3.68
N LEU A 46 -7.13 -2.94 -2.68
CA LEU A 46 -7.17 -1.66 -1.97
C LEU A 46 -7.02 -0.45 -2.91
N VAL A 47 -6.04 -0.51 -3.82
CA VAL A 47 -5.82 0.54 -4.84
C VAL A 47 -7.04 0.69 -5.75
N LYS A 48 -7.58 -0.45 -6.21
CA LYS A 48 -8.74 -0.45 -7.11
C LYS A 48 -10.00 0.08 -6.43
N THR A 49 -10.21 -0.22 -5.16
CA THR A 49 -11.41 0.15 -4.41
C THR A 49 -11.48 1.66 -4.15
N ALA A 50 -10.39 2.28 -3.73
CA ALA A 50 -10.37 3.71 -3.41
C ALA A 50 -8.98 4.32 -3.65
N PRO A 51 -8.59 4.56 -4.92
CA PRO A 51 -7.27 5.10 -5.26
C PRO A 51 -7.00 6.48 -4.61
N GLU A 52 -8.04 7.27 -4.35
CA GLU A 52 -7.99 8.55 -3.64
C GLU A 52 -7.82 8.44 -2.12
N ARG A 53 -7.83 7.22 -1.56
CA ARG A 53 -7.61 6.95 -0.12
C ARG A 53 -6.32 6.20 0.16
N MET A 54 -5.50 5.98 -0.86
CA MET A 54 -4.22 5.28 -0.77
C MET A 54 -3.06 6.25 -0.54
N LEU A 55 -2.09 5.79 0.25
CA LEU A 55 -0.81 6.45 0.51
C LEU A 55 0.30 5.42 0.33
N TRP A 56 1.54 5.87 0.17
CA TRP A 56 2.70 4.99 0.20
C TRP A 56 3.75 5.49 1.19
N ALA A 57 4.50 4.56 1.78
CA ALA A 57 5.67 4.85 2.58
C ALA A 57 6.63 3.66 2.57
N SER A 58 7.93 3.92 2.62
CA SER A 58 8.94 2.86 2.77
C SER A 58 8.88 2.16 4.13
N ASN A 59 8.41 2.87 5.17
CA ASN A 59 8.55 2.49 6.58
C ASN A 59 10.02 2.41 7.04
N TRP A 60 10.91 3.20 6.42
CA TRP A 60 12.27 3.40 6.92
C TRP A 60 12.27 3.95 8.36
N PRO A 61 13.15 3.51 9.28
CA PRO A 61 14.31 2.63 9.09
C PRO A 61 14.02 1.13 9.28
N HIS A 62 12.81 0.67 8.96
CA HIS A 62 12.39 -0.74 9.03
C HIS A 62 12.55 -1.36 10.43
N PRO A 63 11.92 -0.77 11.45
CA PRO A 63 12.09 -1.20 12.84
C PRO A 63 11.77 -2.69 13.01
N GLY A 64 12.66 -3.42 13.70
CA GLY A 64 12.50 -4.85 13.97
C GLY A 64 12.96 -5.78 12.85
N GLN A 65 13.31 -5.26 11.68
CA GLN A 65 13.81 -6.08 10.57
C GLN A 65 15.31 -6.38 10.73
N LYS A 66 15.66 -7.67 10.73
CA LYS A 66 17.07 -8.11 10.74
C LYS A 66 17.75 -7.92 9.38
N ASN A 67 16.97 -8.12 8.32
CA ASN A 67 17.37 -7.93 6.93
C ASN A 67 16.39 -6.94 6.31
N PRO A 68 16.59 -5.64 6.51
CA PRO A 68 15.68 -4.64 5.95
C PRO A 68 15.67 -4.72 4.42
N PRO A 69 14.51 -4.54 3.76
CA PRO A 69 14.44 -4.43 2.32
C PRO A 69 15.07 -3.12 1.83
N ASP A 70 15.45 -3.08 0.56
CA ASP A 70 15.84 -1.83 -0.11
C ASP A 70 14.60 -0.97 -0.41
N GLU A 71 14.68 0.34 -0.18
CA GLU A 71 13.56 1.25 -0.39
C GLU A 71 13.19 1.40 -1.87
N ALA A 72 14.16 1.27 -2.79
CA ALA A 72 13.90 1.27 -4.22
C ALA A 72 13.09 0.04 -4.63
N ASP A 73 13.41 -1.15 -4.09
CA ASP A 73 12.64 -2.37 -4.33
C ASP A 73 11.19 -2.25 -3.83
N LEU A 74 10.99 -1.57 -2.68
CA LEU A 74 9.64 -1.30 -2.15
C LEU A 74 8.87 -0.30 -3.01
N LEU A 75 9.54 0.67 -3.62
CA LEU A 75 8.90 1.59 -4.56
C LEU A 75 8.56 0.86 -5.87
N ASP A 76 9.46 0.02 -6.39
CA ASP A 76 9.22 -0.80 -7.58
C ASP A 76 8.05 -1.78 -7.37
N LEU A 77 7.87 -2.29 -6.15
CA LEU A 77 6.68 -3.06 -5.79
C LEU A 77 5.39 -2.25 -5.94
N LEU A 78 5.34 -1.01 -5.43
CA LEU A 78 4.18 -0.13 -5.64
C LEU A 78 3.92 0.08 -7.13
N LEU A 79 4.97 0.34 -7.92
CA LEU A 79 4.83 0.56 -9.35
C LEU A 79 4.31 -0.68 -10.10
N ARG A 80 4.56 -1.89 -9.58
CA ARG A 80 3.96 -3.14 -10.10
C ARG A 80 2.53 -3.38 -9.63
N TRP A 81 2.14 -2.84 -8.47
CA TRP A 81 0.75 -2.90 -8.01
C TRP A 81 -0.17 -1.95 -8.78
N VAL A 82 0.37 -0.83 -9.26
CA VAL A 82 -0.41 0.26 -9.86
C VAL A 82 0.12 0.55 -11.25
N ASP A 83 -0.64 0.20 -12.30
CA ASP A 83 -0.21 0.42 -13.70
C ASP A 83 -0.50 1.85 -14.20
N ASP A 84 -1.45 2.56 -13.58
CA ASP A 84 -1.91 3.89 -14.01
C ASP A 84 -1.10 5.02 -13.34
N ASP A 85 -0.44 5.85 -14.15
CA ASP A 85 0.36 6.99 -13.68
C ASP A 85 -0.46 8.05 -12.93
N ALA A 86 -1.74 8.24 -13.27
CA ALA A 86 -2.60 9.16 -12.54
C ALA A 86 -2.90 8.63 -11.13
N VAL A 87 -3.08 7.31 -10.98
CA VAL A 87 -3.26 6.68 -9.66
C VAL A 87 -1.95 6.72 -8.86
N ARG A 88 -0.80 6.52 -9.51
CA ARG A 88 0.51 6.71 -8.86
C ARG A 88 0.69 8.14 -8.34
N ASN A 89 0.34 9.15 -9.15
CA ASN A 89 0.40 10.56 -8.74
C ASN A 89 -0.51 10.85 -7.54
N LYS A 90 -1.69 10.23 -7.49
CA LYS A 90 -2.56 10.30 -6.31
C LYS A 90 -1.84 9.79 -5.08
N ILE A 91 -1.37 8.55 -5.12
CA ILE A 91 -0.76 7.85 -3.97
C ILE A 91 0.49 8.57 -3.45
N LEU A 92 1.33 9.07 -4.36
CA LEU A 92 2.65 9.63 -4.04
C LEU A 92 2.63 11.13 -3.82
N THR A 93 1.57 11.84 -4.20
CA THR A 93 1.56 13.32 -4.19
C THR A 93 0.23 13.91 -3.74
N GLU A 94 -0.86 13.69 -4.49
CA GLU A 94 -2.13 14.38 -4.21
C GLU A 94 -2.74 13.97 -2.87
N ASN A 95 -2.79 12.66 -2.62
CA ASN A 95 -3.42 12.09 -1.43
C ASN A 95 -2.65 12.46 -0.14
N PRO A 96 -1.30 12.32 -0.08
CA PRO A 96 -0.55 12.83 1.07
C PRO A 96 -0.71 14.34 1.26
N ALA A 97 -0.77 15.14 0.18
CA ALA A 97 -0.94 16.59 0.28
C ALA A 97 -2.32 16.96 0.86
N GLU A 98 -3.39 16.27 0.44
CA GLU A 98 -4.73 16.42 1.02
C GLU A 98 -4.74 16.06 2.50
N LEU A 99 -4.18 14.90 2.87
CA LEU A 99 -4.26 14.39 4.23
C LEU A 99 -3.38 15.18 5.21
N TYR A 100 -2.16 15.53 4.80
CA TYR A 100 -1.15 16.13 5.68
C TYR A 100 -1.02 17.64 5.53
N GLY A 101 -1.54 18.24 4.45
CA GLY A 101 -1.60 19.69 4.26
C GLY A 101 -0.24 20.35 3.99
N PHE A 102 0.53 19.81 3.05
CA PHE A 102 1.80 20.39 2.60
C PHE A 102 1.74 20.97 1.18
#